data_AF-A0A952BWZ4-F1
#
_entry.id   AF-A0A952BWZ4-F1
#
_cell.length_a   1.000
_cell.length_b   1.000
_cell.length_c   1.000
_cell.angle_alpha   90.00
_cell.angle_beta   90.00
_cell.angle_gamma   90.00
#
_symmetry.space_group_name_H-M   'P 1'
#
loop_
_entity.id
_entity.type
_entity.pdbx_description
1 polymer ?
#
loop_
_entity_poly.entity_id
_entity_poly.type
_entity_poly.pdbx_seq_one_letter_code
_entity_poly.pdbx_strand_id
1 'polypeptide(L)'
;MNLVFLKKSRKKPAVGDVFVFQLIFEPDKFRFGMVVCTTMTLAGFVNVTLVYIYDHLGNRKEDFPDFSAKKLLLPPQAINTLGWSRGFFETVTQVDLEKHQEYKLAQHHFNFKFGSKIEYYDEFDNLVTSPIEPIGIHALGNHRTVEDKVCRKLGYPLSKD
;
A
#
# COMPACT_ATOMS: atom_id res chain seq x y z
N MET A 1 8.39 1.44 16.72
CA MET A 1 8.59 1.21 15.28
C MET A 1 8.78 -0.28 15.10
N ASN A 2 7.84 -0.94 14.42
CA ASN A 2 7.83 -2.37 14.15
C ASN A 2 8.36 -2.70 12.76
N LEU A 3 8.62 -1.70 11.91
CA LEU A 3 9.32 -1.87 10.65
C LEU A 3 10.83 -2.01 10.87
N VAL A 4 11.44 -2.99 10.21
CA VAL A 4 12.90 -3.16 10.20
C VAL A 4 13.52 -2.29 9.09
N PHE A 5 14.65 -1.66 9.40
CA PHE A 5 15.41 -0.90 8.42
C PHE A 5 16.07 -1.84 7.40
N LEU A 6 15.89 -1.54 6.11
CA LEU A 6 16.47 -2.26 4.98
C LEU A 6 17.54 -1.41 4.28
N LYS A 7 17.08 -0.47 3.44
CA LYS A 7 17.95 0.35 2.59
C LYS A 7 17.25 1.65 2.20
N LYS A 8 17.90 2.80 2.47
CA LYS A 8 17.37 4.10 2.04
C LYS A 8 17.42 4.23 0.52
N SER A 9 16.34 4.76 -0.05
CA SER A 9 16.28 5.15 -1.46
C SER A 9 15.57 6.50 -1.60
N ARG A 10 16.15 7.41 -2.37
CA ARG A 10 15.52 8.68 -2.77
C ARG A 10 14.95 8.63 -4.19
N LYS A 11 15.08 7.49 -4.87
CA LYS A 11 14.44 7.29 -6.18
C LYS A 11 12.93 7.40 -5.99
N LYS A 12 12.27 8.21 -6.83
CA LYS A 12 10.81 8.27 -6.85
C LYS A 12 10.26 6.90 -7.25
N PRO A 13 9.29 6.33 -6.51
CA PRO A 13 8.65 5.10 -6.92
C PRO A 13 7.97 5.26 -8.28
N ALA A 14 7.98 4.19 -9.08
CA ALA A 14 7.32 4.12 -10.38
C ALA A 14 6.16 3.12 -10.35
N VAL A 15 5.20 3.28 -11.27
CA VAL A 15 4.12 2.32 -11.45
C VAL A 15 4.71 0.95 -11.80
N GLY A 16 4.23 -0.10 -11.12
CA GLY A 16 4.73 -1.46 -11.25
C GLY A 16 5.90 -1.79 -10.32
N ASP A 17 6.49 -0.82 -9.61
CA ASP A 17 7.55 -1.12 -8.62
C ASP A 17 7.01 -2.09 -7.57
N VAL A 18 7.63 -3.26 -7.47
CA VAL A 18 7.41 -4.21 -6.39
C VAL A 18 8.42 -3.92 -5.31
N PHE A 19 7.93 -3.70 -4.09
CA PHE A 19 8.75 -3.42 -2.94
C PHE A 19 8.51 -4.42 -1.81
N VAL A 20 9.51 -4.57 -0.96
CA VAL A 20 9.44 -5.37 0.24
C VAL A 20 9.60 -4.51 1.49
N PHE A 21 9.06 -5.01 2.59
CA PHE A 21 9.28 -4.51 3.94
C PHE A 21 9.32 -5.68 4.92
N GLN A 22 9.81 -5.42 6.13
CA GLN A 22 9.92 -6.43 7.18
C GLN A 22 9.34 -5.91 8.49
N LEU A 23 8.77 -6.82 9.27
CA LEU A 23 8.29 -6.56 10.62
C LEU A 23 9.20 -7.24 11.63
N ILE A 24 9.42 -6.59 12.78
CA ILE A 24 10.24 -7.16 13.88
C ILE A 24 9.68 -8.49 14.42
N PHE A 25 8.39 -8.76 14.20
CA PHE A 25 7.72 -9.99 14.62
C PHE A 25 7.89 -11.16 13.65
N GLU A 26 8.42 -10.90 12.45
CA GLU A 26 8.61 -11.86 11.38
C GLU A 26 10.09 -11.85 10.93
N PRO A 27 11.03 -12.26 11.82
CA PRO A 27 12.45 -12.13 11.57
C PRO A 27 12.86 -12.84 10.27
N ASP A 28 13.65 -12.14 9.46
CA ASP A 28 14.15 -12.61 8.16
C ASP A 28 13.05 -13.00 7.15
N LYS A 29 11.81 -12.53 7.35
CA LYS A 29 10.72 -12.69 6.38
C LYS A 29 10.38 -11.36 5.73
N PHE A 30 9.89 -11.44 4.50
CA PHE A 30 9.55 -10.27 3.69
C PHE A 30 8.06 -10.23 3.39
N ARG A 31 7.47 -9.07 3.61
CA ARG A 31 6.11 -8.72 3.16
C ARG A 31 6.23 -7.90 1.89
N PHE A 32 5.25 -8.03 1.01
CA PHE A 32 5.33 -7.48 -0.35
C PHE A 32 4.26 -6.43 -0.58
N GLY A 33 4.64 -5.39 -1.31
CA GLY A 33 3.72 -4.43 -1.88
C GLY A 33 4.07 -4.08 -3.31
N MET A 34 3.14 -3.40 -3.99
CA MET A 34 3.32 -2.96 -5.36
C MET A 34 2.74 -1.55 -5.53
N VAL A 35 3.47 -0.70 -6.25
CA VAL A 35 3.00 0.63 -6.63
C VAL A 35 2.09 0.51 -7.84
N VAL A 36 0.84 0.95 -7.72
CA VAL A 36 -0.16 0.82 -8.79
C VAL A 36 -0.53 2.14 -9.46
N CYS A 37 -0.31 3.26 -8.77
CA CYS A 37 -0.48 4.62 -9.29
C CYS A 37 0.45 5.57 -8.53
N THR A 38 0.99 6.60 -9.21
CA THR A 38 1.85 7.63 -8.61
C THR A 38 1.33 9.05 -8.83
N THR A 39 0.25 9.19 -9.60
CA THR A 39 -0.35 10.47 -10.00
C THR A 39 -1.76 10.64 -9.44
N MET A 40 -2.11 9.89 -8.39
CA MET A 40 -3.45 9.94 -7.78
C MET A 40 -3.67 11.29 -7.10
N THR A 41 -4.90 11.80 -7.17
CA THR A 41 -5.36 12.94 -6.38
C THR A 41 -6.33 12.43 -5.33
N LEU A 42 -6.12 12.80 -4.07
CA LEU A 42 -6.95 12.33 -2.96
C LEU A 42 -6.95 13.37 -1.84
N ALA A 43 -8.13 13.79 -1.39
CA ALA A 43 -8.28 14.71 -0.25
C ALA A 43 -7.46 16.01 -0.43
N GLY A 44 -7.41 16.53 -1.66
CA GLY A 44 -6.62 17.72 -2.01
C GLY A 44 -5.10 17.49 -2.13
N PHE A 45 -4.58 16.29 -1.85
CA PHE A 45 -3.19 15.94 -2.12
C PHE A 45 -3.03 15.48 -3.58
N VAL A 46 -1.99 15.97 -4.26
CA VAL A 46 -1.64 15.57 -5.62
C VAL A 46 -0.40 14.67 -5.63
N ASN A 47 -0.24 13.85 -6.68
CA ASN A 47 0.87 12.90 -6.82
C ASN A 47 0.98 11.92 -5.66
N VAL A 48 -0.18 11.47 -5.16
CA VAL A 48 -0.26 10.46 -4.11
C VAL A 48 0.13 9.10 -4.71
N THR A 49 0.93 8.34 -3.97
CA THR A 49 1.31 6.98 -4.36
C THR A 49 0.27 6.00 -3.86
N LEU A 50 -0.42 5.33 -4.77
CA LEU A 50 -1.31 4.23 -4.43
C LEU A 50 -0.52 2.93 -4.45
N VAL A 51 -0.59 2.17 -3.36
CA VAL A 51 0.06 0.87 -3.24
C VAL A 51 -0.90 -0.23 -2.84
N TYR A 52 -0.57 -1.43 -3.28
CA TYR A 52 -1.15 -2.68 -2.83
C TYR A 52 -0.21 -3.35 -1.83
N ILE A 53 -0.77 -3.97 -0.80
CA ILE A 53 -0.04 -4.74 0.20
C ILE A 53 -0.62 -6.15 0.18
N TYR A 54 0.20 -7.14 -0.15
CA TYR A 54 -0.24 -8.52 -0.40
C TYR A 54 -0.26 -9.35 0.89
N ASP A 55 -1.19 -10.31 0.95
CA ASP A 55 -1.23 -11.33 1.99
C ASP A 55 -0.27 -12.47 1.65
N HIS A 56 1.02 -12.15 1.72
CA HIS A 56 2.10 -13.06 1.40
C HIS A 56 3.30 -12.79 2.30
N LEU A 57 3.98 -13.87 2.69
CA LEU A 57 5.17 -13.85 3.52
C LEU A 57 6.26 -14.68 2.84
N GLY A 58 7.26 -14.00 2.28
CA GLY A 58 8.39 -14.62 1.58
C GLY A 58 9.58 -14.87 2.51
N ASN A 59 10.40 -15.87 2.18
CA ASN A 59 11.67 -16.14 2.87
C ASN A 59 12.82 -15.33 2.26
N ARG A 60 12.65 -14.89 1.01
CA ARG A 60 13.60 -14.07 0.26
C ARG A 60 12.87 -12.93 -0.43
N LYS A 61 13.63 -11.94 -0.90
CA LYS A 61 13.09 -10.77 -1.60
C LYS A 61 12.53 -11.11 -2.99
N GLU A 62 12.92 -12.25 -3.54
CA GLU A 62 12.51 -12.76 -4.84
C GLU A 62 11.38 -13.79 -4.76
N ASP A 63 10.92 -14.13 -3.54
CA ASP A 63 9.78 -15.03 -3.32
C ASP A 63 8.47 -14.25 -3.56
N PHE A 64 8.26 -13.79 -4.79
CA PHE A 64 7.14 -12.92 -5.14
C PHE A 64 5.77 -13.57 -4.89
N PRO A 65 4.77 -12.79 -4.46
CA PRO A 65 3.39 -13.27 -4.34
C PRO A 65 2.78 -13.52 -5.72
N ASP A 66 1.63 -14.19 -5.73
CA ASP A 66 0.63 -13.98 -6.78
C ASP A 66 0.17 -12.52 -6.70
N PHE A 67 0.52 -11.72 -7.71
CA PHE A 67 0.20 -10.29 -7.77
C PHE A 67 -1.27 -10.00 -8.07
N SER A 68 -2.15 -11.01 -8.12
CA SER A 68 -3.58 -10.80 -8.24
C SER A 68 -4.09 -9.82 -7.17
N ALA A 69 -4.86 -8.83 -7.62
CA ALA A 69 -5.52 -7.87 -6.72
C ALA A 69 -6.55 -8.53 -5.76
N LYS A 70 -6.80 -9.83 -5.91
CA LYS A 70 -7.62 -10.64 -4.98
C LYS A 70 -6.84 -11.13 -3.76
N LYS A 71 -5.51 -10.99 -3.73
CA LYS A 71 -4.62 -11.50 -2.68
C LYS A 71 -4.06 -10.38 -1.79
N LEU A 72 -4.84 -9.33 -1.59
CA LEU A 72 -4.44 -8.18 -0.77
C LEU A 72 -4.67 -8.44 0.71
N LEU A 73 -3.67 -8.11 1.53
CA LEU A 73 -3.76 -8.10 3.00
C LEU A 73 -4.57 -6.89 3.48
N LEU A 74 -4.34 -5.75 2.83
CA LEU A 74 -5.01 -4.49 3.11
C LEU A 74 -5.74 -4.01 1.85
N PRO A 75 -6.84 -3.25 1.99
CA PRO A 75 -7.39 -2.47 0.88
C PRO A 75 -6.32 -1.57 0.22
N PRO A 76 -6.59 -0.95 -0.94
CA PRO A 76 -5.65 -0.01 -1.56
C PRO A 76 -5.22 1.10 -0.59
N GLN A 77 -3.91 1.36 -0.54
CA GLN A 77 -3.31 2.30 0.41
C GLN A 77 -2.74 3.52 -0.31
N ALA A 78 -3.33 4.69 -0.05
CA ALA A 78 -2.79 5.97 -0.46
C ALA A 78 -1.68 6.40 0.50
N ILE A 79 -0.44 6.47 0.03
CA ILE A 79 0.73 6.79 0.85
C ILE A 79 1.67 7.80 0.18
N ASN A 80 2.52 8.41 1.00
CA ASN A 80 3.68 9.16 0.52
C ASN A 80 4.92 8.26 0.35
N THR A 81 6.02 8.85 -0.10
CA THR A 81 7.26 8.12 -0.41
C THR A 81 8.21 7.95 0.78
N LEU A 82 7.78 8.28 2.01
CA LEU A 82 8.65 8.25 3.19
C LEU A 82 9.15 6.85 3.57
N GLY A 83 8.42 5.79 3.19
CA GLY A 83 8.87 4.41 3.43
C GLY A 83 10.21 4.10 2.77
N TRP A 84 10.38 4.52 1.50
CA TRP A 84 11.64 4.35 0.77
C TRP A 84 12.73 5.28 1.28
N SER A 85 12.43 6.58 1.47
CA SER A 85 13.46 7.56 1.85
C SER A 85 13.99 7.36 3.28
N ARG A 86 13.19 6.76 4.16
CA ARG A 86 13.62 6.34 5.50
C ARG A 86 14.22 4.93 5.55
N GLY A 87 14.08 4.17 4.47
CA GLY A 87 14.73 2.87 4.27
C GLY A 87 13.96 1.68 4.80
N PHE A 88 12.65 1.81 5.02
CA PHE A 88 11.79 0.70 5.42
C PHE A 88 11.24 -0.08 4.23
N PHE A 89 11.10 0.58 3.07
CA PHE A 89 10.65 -0.05 1.83
C PHE A 89 11.81 -0.14 0.84
N GLU A 90 12.01 -1.33 0.27
CA GLU A 90 13.04 -1.59 -0.73
C GLU A 90 12.39 -2.10 -2.01
N THR A 91 12.56 -1.38 -3.12
CA THR A 91 12.13 -1.86 -4.45
C THR A 91 13.06 -2.97 -4.91
N VAL A 92 12.49 -4.11 -5.29
CA VAL A 92 13.23 -5.33 -5.64
C VAL A 92 13.07 -5.73 -7.11
N THR A 93 11.97 -5.33 -7.74
CA THR A 93 11.73 -5.51 -9.17
C THR A 93 10.67 -4.53 -9.65
N GLN A 94 10.39 -4.51 -10.95
CA GLN A 94 9.30 -3.74 -11.55
C GLN A 94 8.52 -4.64 -12.50
N VAL A 95 7.19 -4.63 -12.36
CA VAL A 95 6.25 -5.38 -13.20
C VAL A 95 5.60 -4.44 -14.21
N ASP A 96 5.43 -4.91 -15.44
CA ASP A 96 4.70 -4.20 -16.49
C ASP A 96 3.18 -4.39 -16.30
N LEU A 97 2.54 -3.46 -15.59
CA LEU A 97 1.10 -3.52 -15.30
C LEU A 97 0.21 -3.36 -16.53
N GLU A 98 0.73 -2.87 -17.66
CA GLU A 98 -0.05 -2.80 -18.90
C GLU A 98 -0.30 -4.20 -19.48
N LYS A 99 0.69 -5.09 -19.32
CA LYS A 99 0.61 -6.50 -19.75
C LYS A 99 -0.11 -7.43 -18.78
N HIS A 100 -0.38 -6.96 -17.56
CA HIS A 100 -0.96 -7.76 -16.48
C HIS A 100 -2.11 -7.02 -15.80
N GLN A 101 -3.22 -6.87 -16.51
CA GLN A 101 -4.40 -6.13 -16.03
C GLN A 101 -5.01 -6.79 -14.77
N GLU A 102 -4.89 -8.11 -14.64
CA GLU A 102 -5.36 -8.89 -13.48
C GLU A 102 -4.66 -8.54 -12.16
N TYR A 103 -3.51 -7.84 -12.22
CA TYR A 103 -2.80 -7.35 -11.04
C TYR A 103 -3.38 -6.04 -10.49
N LYS A 104 -4.35 -5.44 -11.20
CA LYS A 104 -5.02 -4.21 -10.78
C LYS A 104 -6.50 -4.47 -10.52
N LEU A 105 -7.04 -3.79 -9.51
CA LEU A 105 -8.50 -3.60 -9.42
C LEU A 105 -8.96 -2.76 -10.60
N ALA A 106 -10.16 -3.04 -11.09
CA ALA A 106 -10.76 -2.28 -12.18
C ALA A 106 -11.03 -0.81 -11.81
N GLN A 107 -11.29 -0.56 -10.52
CA GLN A 107 -11.49 0.78 -9.94
C GLN A 107 -11.09 0.74 -8.46
N HIS A 108 -10.63 1.87 -7.92
CA HIS A 108 -10.32 2.01 -6.49
C HIS A 108 -11.34 2.93 -5.84
N HIS A 109 -11.88 2.52 -4.69
CA HIS A 109 -12.75 3.37 -3.90
C HIS A 109 -12.16 3.61 -2.52
N PHE A 110 -12.42 4.79 -1.98
CA PHE A 110 -11.93 5.24 -0.69
C PHE A 110 -13.06 5.84 0.13
N ASN A 111 -13.16 5.50 1.40
CA ASN A 111 -14.16 6.09 2.29
C ASN A 111 -13.59 7.25 3.11
N PHE A 112 -14.43 8.23 3.36
CA PHE A 112 -14.20 9.31 4.31
C PHE A 112 -15.35 9.33 5.30
N LYS A 113 -15.04 9.25 6.60
CA LYS A 113 -16.06 9.34 7.65
C LYS A 113 -16.06 10.74 8.26
N PHE A 114 -17.18 11.44 8.12
CA PHE A 114 -17.40 12.74 8.73
C PHE A 114 -18.59 12.69 9.70
N GLY A 115 -18.29 12.69 11.00
CA GLY A 115 -19.30 12.47 12.04
C GLY A 115 -19.98 11.10 11.89
N SER A 116 -21.29 11.10 11.66
CA SER A 116 -22.09 9.88 11.42
C SER A 116 -22.20 9.50 9.93
N LYS A 117 -21.77 10.37 9.01
CA LYS A 117 -21.85 10.12 7.56
C LYS A 117 -20.57 9.47 7.04
N ILE A 118 -20.74 8.62 6.02
CA ILE A 118 -19.64 8.06 5.24
C ILE A 118 -19.86 8.48 3.80
N GLU A 119 -18.84 9.11 3.22
CA GLU A 119 -18.76 9.46 1.80
C GLU A 119 -17.72 8.55 1.15
N TYR A 120 -17.90 8.31 -0.15
CA TYR A 120 -16.99 7.46 -0.93
C TYR A 120 -16.49 8.23 -2.13
N TYR A 121 -15.23 8.00 -2.47
CA TYR A 121 -14.55 8.65 -3.57
C TYR A 121 -13.80 7.64 -4.42
N ASP A 122 -13.63 7.93 -5.71
CA ASP A 122 -12.74 7.18 -6.60
C ASP A 122 -11.27 7.66 -6.50
N GLU A 123 -10.37 7.05 -7.28
CA GLU A 123 -8.96 7.46 -7.37
C GLU A 123 -8.71 8.85 -8.01
N PHE A 124 -9.77 9.51 -8.47
CA PHE A 124 -9.72 10.86 -9.06
C PHE A 124 -10.38 11.92 -8.16
N ASP A 125 -10.71 11.57 -6.91
CA ASP A 125 -11.37 12.43 -5.91
C ASP A 125 -12.83 12.78 -6.25
N ASN A 126 -13.49 12.01 -7.13
CA ASN A 126 -14.92 12.19 -7.43
C ASN A 126 -15.79 11.43 -6.43
N LEU A 127 -16.92 12.01 -6.03
CA LEU A 127 -17.89 11.36 -5.15
C LEU A 127 -18.56 10.17 -5.85
N VAL A 128 -18.68 9.04 -5.15
CA VAL A 128 -19.28 7.79 -5.64
C VAL A 128 -20.43 7.36 -4.74
N THR A 129 -21.56 6.96 -5.33
CA THR A 129 -22.76 6.51 -4.58
C THR A 129 -22.82 4.99 -4.40
N SER A 130 -22.08 4.22 -5.21
CA SER A 130 -22.06 2.75 -5.19
C SER A 130 -20.61 2.25 -5.18
N PRO A 131 -19.93 2.28 -4.03
CA PRO A 131 -18.53 1.86 -3.93
C PRO A 131 -18.40 0.34 -4.09
N ILE A 132 -17.23 -0.08 -4.55
CA ILE A 132 -16.86 -1.49 -4.79
C ILE A 132 -15.67 -1.84 -3.90
N GLU A 133 -15.76 -2.99 -3.23
CA GLU A 133 -14.69 -3.52 -2.38
C GLU A 133 -13.49 -4.05 -3.21
N PRO A 134 -12.26 -4.01 -2.65
CA PRO A 134 -11.90 -3.50 -1.33
C PRO A 134 -11.83 -1.96 -1.25
N ILE A 135 -12.43 -1.37 -0.20
CA ILE A 135 -12.49 0.09 0.00
C ILE A 135 -11.33 0.58 0.88
N GLY A 136 -10.50 1.48 0.32
CA GLY A 136 -9.43 2.17 1.03
C GLY A 136 -9.93 3.29 1.94
N ILE A 137 -9.00 4.01 2.57
CA ILE A 137 -9.31 5.21 3.36
C ILE A 137 -8.92 6.45 2.55
N HIS A 138 -9.83 7.41 2.50
CA HIS A 138 -9.63 8.71 1.86
C HIS A 138 -8.76 9.61 2.74
N ALA A 139 -7.47 9.25 2.85
CA ALA A 139 -6.47 9.98 3.60
C ALA A 139 -5.06 9.62 3.10
N LEU A 140 -4.13 10.57 3.18
CA LEU A 140 -2.73 10.32 2.88
C LEU A 140 -2.02 9.65 4.06
N GLY A 141 -1.57 8.41 3.86
CA GLY A 141 -0.75 7.66 4.81
C GLY A 141 0.75 7.82 4.60
N ASN A 142 1.53 7.22 5.50
CA ASN A 142 2.97 6.99 5.33
C ASN A 142 3.33 5.56 5.77
N HIS A 143 4.62 5.24 5.84
CA HIS A 143 5.11 3.92 6.28
C HIS A 143 4.57 3.47 7.64
N ARG A 144 4.37 4.38 8.62
CA ARG A 144 3.74 4.04 9.92
C ARG A 144 2.28 3.67 9.76
N THR A 145 1.54 4.37 8.89
CA THR A 145 0.14 4.03 8.60
C THR A 145 0.02 2.63 7.98
N VAL A 146 0.96 2.27 7.10
CA VAL A 146 1.02 0.91 6.53
C VAL A 146 1.34 -0.10 7.62
N GLU A 147 2.39 0.15 8.41
CA GLU A 147 2.78 -0.68 9.54
C GLU A 147 1.60 -0.94 10.48
N ASP A 148 0.92 0.09 10.97
CA ASP A 148 -0.18 -0.05 11.93
C ASP A 148 -1.32 -0.88 11.37
N LYS A 149 -1.68 -0.65 10.10
CA LYS A 149 -2.74 -1.40 9.42
C LYS A 149 -2.35 -2.87 9.24
N VAL A 150 -1.11 -3.15 8.84
CA VAL A 150 -0.59 -4.51 8.71
C VAL A 150 -0.55 -5.20 10.08
N CYS A 151 0.06 -4.59 11.10
CA CYS A 151 0.12 -5.13 12.45
C CYS A 151 -1.28 -5.43 13.00
N ARG A 152 -2.23 -4.49 12.86
CA ARG A 152 -3.62 -4.71 13.27
C ARG A 152 -4.26 -5.89 12.54
N LYS A 153 -4.06 -6.00 11.23
CA LYS A 153 -4.62 -7.08 10.41
C LYS A 153 -4.04 -8.45 10.79
N LEU A 154 -2.77 -8.50 11.18
CA LEU A 154 -2.05 -9.72 11.57
C LEU A 154 -2.14 -10.04 13.06
N GLY A 155 -2.76 -9.17 13.88
CA GLY A 155 -2.85 -9.36 15.33
C GLY A 155 -1.57 -9.04 16.10
N TYR A 156 -0.63 -8.29 15.51
CA TYR A 156 0.58 -7.83 16.20
C TYR A 156 0.34 -6.54 17.00
N PRO A 157 1.11 -6.32 18.08
CA PRO A 157 1.08 -5.06 18.82
C PRO A 157 1.44 -3.87 17.92
N LEU A 158 0.74 -2.74 18.12
CA LEU A 158 1.09 -1.49 17.44
C LEU A 158 2.33 -0.85 18.07
N SER A 159 3.07 -0.10 17.27
CA SER A 159 4.15 0.74 17.80
C SER A 159 3.58 1.75 18.80
N LYS A 160 4.29 1.98 19.90
CA LYS A 160 4.01 3.13 20.76
C LYS A 160 4.42 4.41 20.02
N ASP A 161 3.62 5.45 20.18
CA ASP A 161 3.88 6.80 19.65
C ASP A 161 5.16 7.43 20.23
#